data_AF-B4I379-F1
#
_entry.id   AF-B4I379-F1
#
_cell.length_a   1.000
_cell.length_b   1.000
_cell.length_c   1.000
_cell.angle_alpha   90.00
_cell.angle_beta   90.00
_cell.angle_gamma   90.00
#
_symmetry.space_group_name_H-M   'P 1'
#
loop_
_entity.id
_entity.type
_entity.pdbx_description
1 polymer ?
#
loop_
_entity_poly.entity_id
_entity_poly.type
_entity_poly.pdbx_seq_one_letter_code
_entity_poly.pdbx_strand_id
1 'polypeptide(L)'
;MVRSLAQWTKTLSFPSRLSPNRNSKDCSTLASPVPPPTPPRNKTTSGSGNCATSRSSSSTVSSSHSSSHSSPTPGNNNNNMPITELEQIGKTGEQNQKRVQFFKNPKYEYKYMGKGSQAMAGEIYPGPDPKHIMGSLVFCIHHKQGCKWSDELRKLKGHLNACKHDATQCPNKCGAQIPRIMMTDHLQYTCTMRRTRCEFCQSEFSGAGLEEHNGSCGQEPVYCEAKCGQRILRGRMTLHKSKDCAKRLRRCAHCQREFSADTLPLHAAQCPRAPLACPQRCDAGPIPRGELEAHLRDECQSLAVSCSFKEAGCRFKGPRQMLETHLESNAAAHLSLMVALSSRQGQQIQMLKSAVSKLSINYTGTLLWKITDWSAKMAEARGKDGLELVSPPFYTSQYGYKLQASMFLNGNGPGENTHVSVYIKVLPGEYDALLKWPFSHSITFTLFEQGAQSGQGGVAESFVPDPTWENFQRPSNEPDQLGFGFPRFISHELLHSRPFIKGDTVFLRVKVDPSKIVAV
;
A
#
# COMPACT_ATOMS: atom_id res chain seq x y z
N MET A 1 -11.38 27.86 -11.02
CA MET A 1 -12.26 28.36 -9.94
C MET A 1 -12.85 27.14 -9.24
N VAL A 2 -12.67 27.04 -7.92
CA VAL A 2 -12.89 25.90 -7.01
C VAL A 2 -12.01 24.66 -7.21
N ARG A 3 -10.86 24.58 -6.50
CA ARG A 3 -10.27 23.33 -5.96
C ARG A 3 -9.41 23.67 -4.72
N SER A 4 -9.68 22.98 -3.61
CA SER A 4 -8.99 23.11 -2.33
C SER A 4 -7.62 22.44 -2.36
N LEU A 5 -6.70 23.07 -1.63
CA LEU A 5 -5.27 22.82 -1.59
C LEU A 5 -4.95 22.22 -0.21
N ALA A 6 -4.73 20.90 -0.13
CA ALA A 6 -4.19 20.28 1.09
C ALA A 6 -3.53 18.93 0.78
N GLN A 7 -2.38 18.96 0.11
CA GLN A 7 -1.36 17.92 0.18
C GLN A 7 -0.11 18.40 -0.56
N TRP A 8 0.85 18.98 0.19
CA TRP A 8 2.31 18.85 0.02
C TRP A 8 3.02 19.88 0.89
N THR A 9 3.81 19.41 1.87
CA THR A 9 5.07 20.00 2.37
C THR A 9 5.64 19.09 3.46
N LYS A 10 6.30 18.00 3.03
CA LYS A 10 7.32 17.31 3.83
C LYS A 10 8.66 17.66 3.21
N THR A 11 9.38 18.59 3.82
CA THR A 11 10.84 18.75 3.75
C THR A 11 11.15 20.00 4.56
N LEU A 12 11.84 19.85 5.69
CA LEU A 12 12.85 20.78 6.19
C LEU A 12 13.50 20.13 7.42
N SER A 13 14.58 19.41 7.14
CA SER A 13 15.63 19.06 8.09
C SER A 13 16.45 20.30 8.43
N PHE A 14 16.63 20.59 9.72
CA PHE A 14 17.72 21.43 10.21
C PHE A 14 18.43 20.76 11.39
N PRO A 15 19.77 20.77 11.43
CA PRO A 15 20.57 20.13 12.46
C PRO A 15 20.67 21.01 13.72
N SER A 16 20.55 20.40 14.89
CA SER A 16 20.75 21.06 16.18
C SER A 16 22.25 21.31 16.41
N ARG A 17 22.63 22.59 16.52
CA ARG A 17 23.90 23.05 17.10
C ARG A 17 23.97 22.61 18.58
N LEU A 18 25.06 21.94 18.95
CA LEU A 18 25.53 21.86 20.33
C LEU A 18 26.91 22.52 20.41
N SER A 19 27.13 23.32 21.44
CA SER A 19 28.43 23.81 21.89
C SER A 19 28.59 23.58 23.39
N PRO A 20 29.83 23.52 23.90
CA PRO A 20 30.22 22.56 24.94
C PRO A 20 30.59 23.18 26.28
N ASN A 21 30.44 22.40 27.36
CA ASN A 21 31.22 22.45 28.61
C ASN A 21 30.60 21.44 29.60
N ARG A 22 31.28 20.74 30.50
CA ARG A 22 32.69 20.51 30.86
C ARG A 22 32.62 19.46 31.99
N ASN A 23 33.58 18.52 32.06
CA ASN A 23 34.19 17.85 33.23
C ASN A 23 33.32 17.50 34.47
N SER A 24 33.39 16.34 35.14
CA SER A 24 34.51 15.42 35.39
C SER A 24 34.09 14.26 36.32
N LYS A 25 34.78 13.11 36.15
CA LYS A 25 35.28 12.13 37.14
C LYS A 25 34.32 11.16 37.87
N ASP A 26 34.54 9.88 37.54
CA ASP A 26 34.79 8.70 38.40
C ASP A 26 33.93 8.45 39.66
N CYS A 27 33.26 7.28 39.71
CA CYS A 27 33.60 6.23 40.68
C CYS A 27 32.81 4.93 40.39
N SER A 28 33.51 3.80 40.47
CA SER A 28 33.03 2.42 40.35
C SER A 28 32.69 1.85 41.73
N THR A 29 31.57 1.13 41.87
CA THR A 29 31.42 0.06 42.88
C THR A 29 30.25 -0.88 42.60
N LEU A 30 30.49 -2.16 42.85
CA LEU A 30 29.59 -3.32 42.80
C LEU A 30 28.50 -3.29 43.88
N ALA A 31 27.32 -3.88 43.62
CA ALA A 31 26.68 -4.94 44.44
C ALA A 31 25.23 -5.25 44.00
N SER A 32 24.88 -6.54 44.11
CA SER A 32 23.64 -7.24 43.72
C SER A 32 22.38 -6.91 44.56
N PRO A 33 21.17 -7.34 44.14
CA PRO A 33 19.90 -6.82 44.63
C PRO A 33 19.27 -7.58 45.82
N VAL A 34 18.48 -6.87 46.62
CA VAL A 34 17.69 -7.35 47.78
C VAL A 34 16.22 -7.58 47.38
N PRO A 35 15.52 -8.63 47.88
CA PRO A 35 14.12 -8.95 47.57
C PRO A 35 13.10 -8.32 48.56
N PRO A 36 11.79 -8.27 48.21
CA PRO A 36 10.74 -7.66 49.05
C PRO A 36 10.02 -8.67 50.00
N PRO A 37 9.26 -8.18 51.00
CA PRO A 37 8.86 -8.95 52.19
C PRO A 37 7.46 -9.59 52.11
N THR A 38 7.26 -10.65 52.90
CA THR A 38 5.97 -11.24 53.30
C THR A 38 5.49 -10.66 54.64
N PRO A 39 4.18 -10.68 54.92
CA PRO A 39 3.68 -11.37 56.14
C PRO A 39 2.22 -11.92 55.98
N PRO A 40 1.54 -12.43 57.03
CA PRO A 40 1.87 -13.62 57.82
C PRO A 40 0.69 -14.64 57.87
N ARG A 41 0.87 -15.65 58.72
CA ARG A 41 0.22 -16.97 58.81
C ARG A 41 -0.85 -17.05 59.93
N ASN A 42 -1.60 -18.16 59.91
CA ASN A 42 -2.38 -18.83 61.00
C ASN A 42 -3.88 -18.45 61.11
N LYS A 43 -4.85 -19.35 61.40
CA LYS A 43 -4.85 -20.67 62.05
C LYS A 43 -6.22 -21.38 61.81
N THR A 44 -6.22 -22.71 61.74
CA THR A 44 -7.20 -23.73 62.26
C THR A 44 -8.70 -23.36 62.40
N THR A 45 -9.69 -24.17 62.02
CA THR A 45 -10.07 -25.48 62.62
C THR A 45 -11.22 -26.16 61.85
N SER A 46 -11.28 -27.48 62.03
CA SER A 46 -12.34 -28.47 61.78
C SER A 46 -13.82 -28.07 61.99
N GLY A 47 -14.72 -28.72 61.25
CA GLY A 47 -16.15 -28.80 61.58
C GLY A 47 -16.97 -29.60 60.57
N SER A 48 -17.19 -30.88 60.87
CA SER A 48 -18.12 -31.82 60.23
C SER A 48 -19.59 -31.45 60.44
N GLY A 49 -20.46 -31.72 59.46
CA GLY A 49 -21.91 -31.66 59.63
C GLY A 49 -22.68 -32.19 58.41
N ASN A 50 -23.14 -33.44 58.50
CA ASN A 50 -24.10 -34.07 57.60
C ASN A 50 -25.46 -33.34 57.64
N CYS A 51 -26.19 -33.31 56.52
CA CYS A 51 -27.57 -33.80 56.50
C CYS A 51 -28.08 -34.05 55.08
N ALA A 52 -28.73 -35.20 54.92
CA ALA A 52 -29.41 -35.67 53.72
C ALA A 52 -30.87 -35.19 53.68
N THR A 53 -31.46 -35.17 52.48
CA THR A 53 -32.87 -35.50 52.09
C THR A 53 -33.12 -34.86 50.72
N SER A 54 -33.20 -35.59 49.61
CA SER A 54 -34.25 -36.49 49.11
C SER A 54 -35.28 -35.79 48.19
N ARG A 55 -35.70 -36.56 47.17
CA ARG A 55 -36.78 -36.37 46.17
C ARG A 55 -36.39 -35.64 44.88
N SER A 56 -36.12 -36.33 43.77
CA SER A 56 -37.03 -37.10 42.87
C SER A 56 -37.97 -36.23 42.05
N SER A 57 -37.74 -36.13 40.74
CA SER A 57 -38.75 -36.42 39.71
C SER A 57 -38.13 -36.47 38.32
N SER A 58 -38.46 -37.56 37.64
CA SER A 58 -38.14 -37.93 36.27
C SER A 58 -38.99 -37.14 35.27
N SER A 59 -38.47 -36.90 34.07
CA SER A 59 -39.27 -37.06 32.85
C SER A 59 -38.36 -37.25 31.63
N THR A 60 -38.41 -38.47 31.12
CA THR A 60 -38.04 -38.93 29.79
C THR A 60 -39.04 -38.42 28.76
N VAL A 61 -38.58 -37.94 27.60
CA VAL A 61 -39.25 -38.21 26.31
C VAL A 61 -38.19 -38.45 25.25
N SER A 62 -38.21 -39.67 24.72
CA SER A 62 -37.51 -40.12 23.52
C SER A 62 -38.37 -39.83 22.29
N SER A 63 -37.77 -39.56 21.13
CA SER A 63 -38.30 -40.04 19.85
C SER A 63 -37.17 -40.16 18.82
N SER A 64 -37.19 -41.28 18.13
CA SER A 64 -36.21 -41.84 17.21
C SER A 64 -36.71 -41.82 15.75
N HIS A 65 -35.79 -42.21 14.85
CA HIS A 65 -35.94 -42.59 13.43
C HIS A 65 -35.85 -41.44 12.42
N SER A 66 -35.14 -41.55 11.28
CA SER A 66 -34.43 -42.69 10.66
C SER A 66 -33.57 -42.20 9.48
N SER A 67 -32.58 -43.03 9.17
CA SER A 67 -31.55 -42.98 8.14
C SER A 67 -32.05 -42.88 6.70
N SER A 68 -31.22 -42.31 5.80
CA SER A 68 -30.94 -42.93 4.49
C SER A 68 -29.67 -42.38 3.83
N HIS A 69 -28.83 -43.33 3.39
CA HIS A 69 -27.66 -43.17 2.53
C HIS A 69 -28.04 -42.73 1.11
N SER A 70 -27.14 -42.03 0.42
CA SER A 70 -26.67 -42.43 -0.93
C SER A 70 -25.60 -41.48 -1.49
N SER A 71 -24.45 -42.05 -1.81
CA SER A 71 -23.51 -41.52 -2.81
C SER A 71 -24.09 -41.74 -4.21
N PRO A 72 -23.65 -40.99 -5.24
CA PRO A 72 -23.12 -41.69 -6.42
C PRO A 72 -21.96 -40.98 -7.15
N THR A 73 -21.08 -41.82 -7.70
CA THR A 73 -20.28 -41.62 -8.93
C THR A 73 -20.50 -42.88 -9.79
N PRO A 74 -20.07 -42.97 -11.07
CA PRO A 74 -19.81 -41.99 -12.12
C PRO A 74 -20.62 -42.29 -13.41
N GLY A 75 -20.67 -41.36 -14.37
CA GLY A 75 -21.38 -41.53 -15.64
C GLY A 75 -20.56 -41.05 -16.83
N ASN A 76 -20.07 -42.02 -17.60
CA ASN A 76 -19.41 -41.90 -18.90
C ASN A 76 -20.44 -41.59 -19.99
N ASN A 77 -20.12 -40.72 -20.96
CA ASN A 77 -20.56 -40.89 -22.36
C ASN A 77 -19.81 -39.98 -23.33
N ASN A 78 -19.31 -40.64 -24.39
CA ASN A 78 -18.66 -40.14 -25.58
C ASN A 78 -19.54 -39.18 -26.41
N ASN A 79 -18.91 -38.29 -27.19
CA ASN A 79 -19.02 -38.29 -28.66
C ASN A 79 -18.13 -37.23 -29.35
N ASN A 80 -17.46 -37.72 -30.41
CA ASN A 80 -17.09 -37.07 -31.68
C ASN A 80 -15.91 -36.07 -31.78
N MET A 81 -14.80 -36.60 -32.31
CA MET A 81 -13.96 -35.96 -33.34
C MET A 81 -14.64 -36.09 -34.72
N PRO A 82 -14.35 -35.20 -35.70
CA PRO A 82 -13.45 -35.66 -36.75
C PRO A 82 -12.44 -34.63 -37.28
N ILE A 83 -11.42 -35.22 -37.89
CA ILE A 83 -10.35 -34.68 -38.72
C ILE A 83 -10.91 -34.29 -40.10
N THR A 84 -10.43 -33.21 -40.70
CA THR A 84 -10.36 -33.06 -42.17
C THR A 84 -9.05 -32.39 -42.62
N GLU A 85 -8.40 -33.09 -43.54
CA GLU A 85 -7.27 -32.76 -44.40
C GLU A 85 -7.64 -31.71 -45.48
N LEU A 86 -6.72 -30.80 -45.84
CA LEU A 86 -6.00 -30.71 -47.15
C LEU A 86 -6.96 -30.58 -48.37
N GLU A 87 -6.99 -29.49 -49.14
CA GLU A 87 -5.96 -29.16 -50.15
C GLU A 87 -6.15 -27.77 -50.84
N GLN A 88 -5.00 -27.17 -51.25
CA GLN A 88 -4.71 -26.44 -52.51
C GLN A 88 -5.33 -25.03 -52.79
N ILE A 89 -4.68 -24.03 -53.43
CA ILE A 89 -3.38 -23.76 -54.10
C ILE A 89 -3.21 -22.21 -54.17
N GLY A 90 -1.97 -21.68 -54.14
CA GLY A 90 -1.69 -20.32 -54.64
C GLY A 90 -0.32 -19.69 -54.31
N LYS A 91 0.67 -19.94 -55.16
CA LYS A 91 2.09 -19.48 -55.20
C LYS A 91 2.36 -17.97 -54.97
N THR A 92 3.60 -17.70 -54.48
CA THR A 92 4.58 -16.61 -54.77
C THR A 92 5.14 -16.03 -53.46
N GLY A 93 6.42 -15.71 -53.25
CA GLY A 93 7.67 -15.74 -53.99
C GLY A 93 8.74 -15.14 -53.05
N GLU A 94 9.96 -15.66 -53.05
CA GLU A 94 11.10 -15.15 -52.29
C GLU A 94 11.58 -13.78 -52.81
N GLN A 95 12.08 -12.93 -51.89
CA GLN A 95 13.45 -12.36 -51.92
C GLN A 95 13.57 -10.93 -51.33
N ASN A 96 14.76 -10.71 -50.76
CA ASN A 96 15.58 -9.49 -50.79
C ASN A 96 15.44 -8.42 -49.70
N GLN A 97 16.46 -8.42 -48.85
CA GLN A 97 17.16 -7.23 -48.36
C GLN A 97 18.40 -7.05 -49.28
N LYS A 98 18.44 -6.14 -50.26
CA LYS A 98 18.75 -4.69 -50.20
C LYS A 98 19.91 -4.41 -49.22
N ARG A 99 21.06 -3.82 -49.60
CA ARG A 99 21.34 -2.63 -50.42
C ARG A 99 22.77 -2.78 -50.99
N VAL A 100 23.03 -2.53 -52.28
CA VAL A 100 23.13 -1.21 -52.96
C VAL A 100 24.39 -0.47 -52.52
N GLN A 101 25.27 0.01 -53.39
CA GLN A 101 25.46 0.05 -54.85
C GLN A 101 26.88 0.65 -55.00
N PHE A 102 27.47 0.70 -56.20
CA PHE A 102 27.65 1.96 -56.91
C PHE A 102 28.37 1.70 -58.27
N PHE A 103 27.60 1.90 -59.34
CA PHE A 103 27.90 2.44 -60.70
C PHE A 103 28.89 1.68 -61.60
N LYS A 104 28.46 1.06 -62.73
CA LYS A 104 28.04 1.64 -64.05
C LYS A 104 29.11 2.63 -64.57
N ASN A 105 29.66 2.56 -65.79
CA ASN A 105 29.15 2.11 -67.10
C ASN A 105 30.36 2.06 -68.11
N PRO A 106 30.19 1.99 -69.46
CA PRO A 106 30.48 0.77 -70.23
C PRO A 106 31.44 1.01 -71.43
N LYS A 107 31.80 -0.07 -72.14
CA LYS A 107 31.83 -0.22 -73.61
C LYS A 107 32.68 -1.44 -73.98
N TYR A 108 32.03 -2.45 -74.55
CA TYR A 108 32.39 -3.25 -75.73
C TYR A 108 31.67 -4.60 -75.62
N GLU A 109 30.56 -4.65 -76.33
CA GLU A 109 29.66 -5.78 -76.55
C GLU A 109 30.28 -6.68 -77.63
N TYR A 110 30.36 -7.99 -77.39
CA TYR A 110 30.46 -9.00 -78.46
C TYR A 110 29.52 -10.16 -78.14
N LYS A 111 28.38 -10.16 -78.83
CA LYS A 111 27.51 -11.32 -79.07
C LYS A 111 28.28 -12.32 -79.93
N TYR A 112 28.33 -13.58 -79.51
CA TYR A 112 28.48 -14.70 -80.43
C TYR A 112 27.16 -15.48 -80.46
N MET A 113 26.44 -15.32 -81.57
CA MET A 113 25.42 -16.27 -81.99
C MET A 113 26.13 -17.42 -82.72
N GLY A 114 25.97 -18.65 -82.24
CA GLY A 114 26.18 -19.85 -83.03
C GLY A 114 24.88 -20.23 -83.73
N LYS A 115 24.66 -19.72 -84.95
CA LYS A 115 23.72 -20.34 -85.89
C LYS A 115 24.51 -21.26 -86.81
N GLY A 116 24.04 -22.49 -86.93
CA GLY A 116 24.50 -23.46 -87.91
C GLY A 116 24.36 -22.90 -89.33
N SER A 117 25.41 -23.05 -90.11
CA SER A 117 25.45 -22.71 -91.52
C SER A 117 24.80 -23.82 -92.35
N GLN A 118 23.63 -23.52 -92.92
CA GLN A 118 23.23 -24.09 -94.20
C GLN A 118 24.17 -23.55 -95.29
N ALA A 119 24.68 -24.45 -96.13
CA ALA A 119 25.46 -24.09 -97.30
C ALA A 119 24.52 -23.76 -98.47
N MET A 120 24.77 -22.62 -99.12
CA MET A 120 24.33 -22.28 -100.47
C MET A 120 25.54 -21.66 -101.19
N ALA A 121 25.64 -21.98 -102.48
CA ALA A 121 26.84 -21.93 -103.32
C ALA A 121 27.30 -20.54 -103.81
N GLY A 122 28.55 -20.51 -104.33
CA GLY A 122 29.17 -19.43 -105.10
C GLY A 122 30.09 -18.54 -104.26
N GLU A 123 31.32 -18.19 -104.62
CA GLU A 123 32.12 -18.33 -105.83
C GLU A 123 33.62 -18.34 -105.46
N ILE A 124 34.43 -18.85 -106.37
CA ILE A 124 35.87 -19.11 -106.30
C ILE A 124 36.68 -17.81 -106.38
N TYR A 125 37.62 -17.58 -105.45
CA TYR A 125 38.89 -16.88 -105.71
C TYR A 125 40.06 -17.55 -104.95
N PRO A 126 41.25 -17.73 -105.54
CA PRO A 126 42.32 -18.57 -104.99
C PRO A 126 43.08 -17.84 -103.86
N GLY A 127 43.28 -18.52 -102.74
CA GLY A 127 43.97 -17.97 -101.56
C GLY A 127 45.49 -17.86 -101.72
N PRO A 128 46.14 -16.90 -101.04
CA PRO A 128 47.59 -16.86 -100.91
C PRO A 128 48.07 -17.90 -99.87
N ASP A 129 49.29 -18.39 -100.09
CA ASP A 129 49.94 -19.52 -99.42
C ASP A 129 49.83 -19.54 -97.86
N PRO A 130 49.34 -20.64 -97.22
CA PRO A 130 49.18 -20.74 -95.75
C PRO A 130 50.48 -20.62 -94.92
N LYS A 131 51.64 -20.62 -95.57
CA LYS A 131 52.95 -20.45 -94.91
C LYS A 131 53.22 -19.02 -94.45
N HIS A 132 52.56 -18.00 -95.01
CA HIS A 132 52.84 -16.59 -94.69
C HIS A 132 52.07 -16.07 -93.46
N ILE A 133 50.85 -16.57 -93.21
CA ILE A 133 49.98 -16.13 -92.10
C ILE A 133 50.53 -16.51 -90.73
N MET A 134 51.24 -17.64 -90.64
CA MET A 134 51.82 -18.15 -89.38
C MET A 134 53.05 -17.35 -88.90
N GLY A 135 53.59 -16.47 -89.74
CA GLY A 135 54.71 -15.55 -89.42
C GLY A 135 54.28 -14.15 -88.99
N SER A 136 52.99 -13.83 -88.98
CA SER A 136 52.49 -12.49 -88.61
C SER A 136 52.73 -12.19 -87.13
N LEU A 137 53.25 -10.99 -86.83
CA LEU A 137 53.48 -10.53 -85.45
C LEU A 137 52.14 -10.24 -84.74
N VAL A 138 51.93 -10.87 -83.59
CA VAL A 138 50.72 -10.72 -82.76
C VAL A 138 51.08 -10.46 -81.31
N PHE A 139 50.21 -9.71 -80.62
CA PHE A 139 50.32 -9.44 -79.19
C PHE A 139 49.54 -10.47 -78.38
N CYS A 140 49.93 -10.70 -77.12
CA CYS A 140 49.14 -11.51 -76.21
C CYS A 140 47.71 -10.93 -76.06
N ILE A 141 46.70 -11.80 -76.03
CA ILE A 141 45.31 -11.40 -75.78
C ILE A 141 45.13 -10.65 -74.44
N HIS A 142 46.04 -10.89 -73.49
CA HIS A 142 46.08 -10.25 -72.17
C HIS A 142 47.01 -9.02 -72.10
N HIS A 143 47.39 -8.44 -73.24
CA HIS A 143 48.27 -7.27 -73.29
C HIS A 143 47.71 -6.07 -72.50
N LYS A 144 46.40 -5.86 -72.54
CA LYS A 144 45.71 -4.82 -71.74
C LYS A 144 45.70 -5.12 -70.24
N GLN A 145 45.90 -6.38 -69.83
CA GLN A 145 45.98 -6.81 -68.43
C GLN A 145 47.43 -6.80 -67.91
N GLY A 146 48.39 -6.30 -68.71
CA GLY A 146 49.79 -6.15 -68.33
C GLY A 146 50.74 -7.20 -68.90
N CYS A 147 50.28 -8.09 -69.80
CA CYS A 147 51.18 -9.03 -70.47
C CYS A 147 51.97 -8.36 -71.61
N LYS A 148 53.30 -8.29 -71.50
CA LYS A 148 54.15 -7.57 -72.48
C LYS A 148 54.62 -8.42 -73.68
N TRP A 149 54.02 -9.57 -73.92
CA TRP A 149 54.51 -10.49 -74.97
C TRP A 149 53.94 -10.14 -76.35
N SER A 150 54.82 -10.15 -77.36
CA SER A 150 54.50 -10.02 -78.78
C SER A 150 55.52 -10.80 -79.62
N ASP A 151 55.07 -11.67 -80.52
CA ASP A 151 55.91 -12.42 -81.45
C ASP A 151 55.02 -13.00 -82.58
N GLU A 152 55.57 -13.80 -83.46
CA GLU A 152 54.87 -14.48 -84.55
C GLU A 152 53.72 -15.36 -84.04
N LEU A 153 52.61 -15.40 -84.80
CA LEU A 153 51.39 -16.14 -84.47
C LEU A 153 51.64 -17.62 -84.14
N ARG A 154 52.58 -18.28 -84.82
CA ARG A 154 52.98 -19.66 -84.52
C ARG A 154 53.48 -19.88 -83.09
N LYS A 155 54.03 -18.86 -82.44
CA LYS A 155 54.56 -18.91 -81.06
C LYS A 155 53.54 -18.46 -80.00
N LEU A 156 52.42 -17.85 -80.40
CA LEU A 156 51.38 -17.37 -79.47
C LEU A 156 50.81 -18.49 -78.60
N LYS A 157 50.55 -19.66 -79.18
CA LYS A 157 50.06 -20.83 -78.43
C LYS A 157 51.06 -21.28 -77.35
N GLY A 158 52.36 -21.21 -77.65
CA GLY A 158 53.42 -21.48 -76.68
C GLY A 158 53.45 -20.43 -75.55
N HIS A 159 53.26 -19.16 -75.88
CA HIS A 159 53.20 -18.09 -74.88
C HIS A 159 51.96 -18.15 -73.97
N LEU A 160 50.76 -18.38 -74.51
CA LEU A 160 49.53 -18.45 -73.69
C LEU A 160 49.62 -19.57 -72.64
N ASN A 161 50.30 -20.67 -72.96
CA ASN A 161 50.60 -21.75 -72.00
C ASN A 161 51.52 -21.31 -70.84
N ALA A 162 52.27 -20.21 -70.97
CA ALA A 162 53.15 -19.66 -69.95
C ALA A 162 52.75 -18.26 -69.44
N CYS A 163 51.72 -17.65 -70.02
CA CYS A 163 51.29 -16.29 -69.69
C CYS A 163 50.72 -16.20 -68.26
N LYS A 164 51.29 -15.34 -67.42
CA LYS A 164 50.88 -15.20 -66.01
C LYS A 164 49.43 -14.71 -65.80
N HIS A 165 48.87 -14.03 -66.81
CA HIS A 165 47.51 -13.49 -66.77
C HIS A 165 46.48 -14.43 -67.40
N ASP A 166 46.95 -15.45 -68.12
CA ASP A 166 46.04 -16.41 -68.73
C ASP A 166 45.39 -17.28 -67.66
N ALA A 167 44.08 -17.48 -67.81
CA ALA A 167 43.29 -18.20 -66.82
C ALA A 167 43.42 -19.70 -67.02
N THR A 168 43.77 -20.40 -65.96
CA THR A 168 43.88 -21.86 -65.95
C THR A 168 42.89 -22.45 -64.97
N GLN A 169 42.48 -23.68 -65.24
CA GLN A 169 41.63 -24.42 -64.32
C GLN A 169 42.32 -24.58 -62.97
N CYS A 170 41.58 -24.33 -61.90
CA CYS A 170 42.08 -24.55 -60.54
C CYS A 170 42.57 -26.00 -60.38
N PRO A 171 43.80 -26.23 -59.88
CA PRO A 171 44.35 -27.57 -59.65
C PRO A 171 43.49 -28.44 -58.74
N ASN A 172 42.76 -27.82 -57.79
CA ASN A 172 41.84 -28.50 -56.89
C ASN A 172 40.48 -28.84 -57.54
N LYS A 173 40.34 -28.62 -58.85
CA LYS A 173 39.14 -28.91 -59.66
C LYS A 173 37.84 -28.32 -59.07
N CYS A 174 37.92 -27.13 -58.48
CA CYS A 174 36.75 -26.40 -57.96
C CYS A 174 35.83 -25.83 -59.06
N GLY A 175 36.19 -26.01 -60.34
CA GLY A 175 35.44 -25.52 -61.51
C GLY A 175 35.76 -24.09 -61.94
N ALA A 176 36.50 -23.31 -61.13
CA ALA A 176 36.85 -21.93 -61.46
C ALA A 176 38.07 -21.82 -62.40
N GLN A 177 38.02 -20.85 -63.33
CA GLN A 177 39.15 -20.42 -64.17
C GLN A 177 39.83 -19.24 -63.52
N ILE A 178 41.05 -19.42 -63.04
CA ILE A 178 41.76 -18.41 -62.25
C ILE A 178 43.04 -18.00 -62.99
N PRO A 179 43.31 -16.69 -63.18
CA PRO A 179 44.58 -16.21 -63.70
C PRO A 179 45.76 -16.78 -62.91
N ARG A 180 46.81 -17.26 -63.58
CA ARG A 180 47.97 -17.90 -62.90
C ARG A 180 48.56 -17.03 -61.78
N ILE A 181 48.52 -15.70 -61.93
CA ILE A 181 48.98 -14.75 -60.90
C ILE A 181 48.13 -14.74 -59.61
N MET A 182 46.82 -14.99 -59.69
CA MET A 182 45.90 -15.05 -58.53
C MET A 182 45.68 -16.47 -58.01
N MET A 183 46.32 -17.48 -58.63
CA MET A 183 46.10 -18.88 -58.28
C MET A 183 46.52 -19.18 -56.84
N THR A 184 47.61 -18.60 -56.36
CA THR A 184 48.09 -18.80 -54.98
C THR A 184 47.08 -18.30 -53.95
N ASP A 185 46.59 -17.06 -54.09
CA ASP A 185 45.61 -16.47 -53.18
C ASP A 185 44.27 -17.20 -53.25
N HIS A 186 43.86 -17.65 -54.45
CA HIS A 186 42.67 -18.47 -54.60
C HIS A 186 42.80 -19.77 -53.83
N LEU A 187 43.88 -20.53 -54.03
CA LEU A 187 44.11 -21.81 -53.34
C LEU A 187 44.18 -21.64 -51.82
N GLN A 188 44.65 -20.49 -51.33
CA GLN A 188 44.79 -20.23 -49.89
C GLN A 188 43.51 -19.70 -49.24
N TYR A 189 42.79 -18.76 -49.88
CA TYR A 189 41.74 -17.97 -49.21
C TYR A 189 40.32 -18.14 -49.77
N THR A 190 40.15 -18.42 -51.06
CA THR A 190 38.82 -18.33 -51.72
C THR A 190 38.38 -19.61 -52.43
N CYS A 191 39.27 -20.60 -52.62
CA CYS A 191 38.93 -21.85 -53.26
C CYS A 191 38.03 -22.69 -52.37
N THR A 192 36.84 -23.02 -52.88
CA THR A 192 35.84 -23.87 -52.19
C THR A 192 36.36 -25.28 -51.92
N MET A 193 37.30 -25.76 -52.74
CA MET A 193 37.94 -27.08 -52.62
C MET A 193 39.34 -27.01 -51.99
N ARG A 194 39.76 -25.86 -51.42
CA ARG A 194 41.02 -25.80 -50.66
C ARG A 194 40.96 -26.74 -49.47
N ARG A 195 42.08 -27.36 -49.12
CA ARG A 195 42.21 -28.10 -47.87
C ARG A 195 42.75 -27.16 -46.79
N THR A 196 41.96 -26.95 -45.76
CA THR A 196 42.32 -26.10 -44.63
C THR A 196 41.85 -26.75 -43.32
N ARG A 197 42.42 -26.34 -42.20
CA ARG A 197 42.12 -26.89 -40.87
C ARG A 197 41.31 -25.89 -40.06
N CYS A 198 40.36 -26.39 -39.27
CA CYS A 198 39.71 -25.55 -38.28
C CYS A 198 40.68 -25.17 -37.16
N GLU A 199 40.75 -23.90 -36.80
CA GLU A 199 41.65 -23.39 -35.75
C GLU A 199 41.37 -24.00 -34.37
N PHE A 200 40.14 -24.47 -34.12
CA PHE A 200 39.73 -25.03 -32.83
C PHE A 200 39.84 -26.56 -32.76
N CYS A 201 39.29 -27.29 -33.74
CA CYS A 201 39.28 -28.76 -33.73
C CYS A 201 40.39 -29.41 -34.54
N GLN A 202 41.15 -28.64 -35.32
CA GLN A 202 42.29 -29.07 -36.16
C GLN A 202 41.96 -30.12 -37.24
N SER A 203 40.69 -30.48 -37.39
CA SER A 203 40.18 -31.32 -38.48
C SER A 203 40.32 -30.62 -39.82
N GLU A 204 40.66 -31.40 -40.85
CA GLU A 204 40.76 -30.92 -42.23
C GLU A 204 39.38 -30.86 -42.88
N PHE A 205 39.11 -29.74 -43.56
CA PHE A 205 37.88 -29.51 -44.33
C PHE A 205 38.22 -28.95 -45.70
N SER A 206 37.26 -29.07 -46.64
CA SER A 206 37.24 -28.24 -47.83
C SER A 206 36.93 -26.79 -47.45
N GLY A 207 37.27 -25.81 -48.28
CA GLY A 207 36.93 -24.40 -48.06
C GLY A 207 35.45 -24.17 -47.77
N ALA A 208 34.56 -24.77 -48.57
CA ALA A 208 33.12 -24.71 -48.35
C ALA A 208 32.69 -25.47 -47.08
N GLY A 209 33.30 -26.62 -46.80
CA GLY A 209 33.01 -27.39 -45.59
C GLY A 209 33.46 -26.69 -44.31
N LEU A 210 34.53 -25.90 -44.34
CA LEU A 210 34.97 -25.09 -43.19
C LEU A 210 34.00 -23.93 -42.92
N GLU A 211 33.46 -23.30 -43.97
CA GLU A 211 32.45 -22.24 -43.83
C GLU A 211 31.15 -22.77 -43.20
N GLU A 212 30.72 -23.97 -43.56
CA GLU A 212 29.58 -24.65 -42.92
C GLU A 212 29.89 -25.15 -41.50
N HIS A 213 31.14 -25.54 -41.24
CA HIS A 213 31.62 -25.90 -39.90
C HIS A 213 31.69 -24.70 -38.95
N ASN A 214 31.83 -23.49 -39.47
CA ASN A 214 31.93 -22.28 -38.68
C ASN A 214 30.63 -22.06 -37.88
N GLY A 215 30.74 -21.91 -36.56
CA GLY A 215 29.59 -21.82 -35.66
C GLY A 215 28.94 -23.15 -35.26
N SER A 216 29.39 -24.30 -35.80
CA SER A 216 28.98 -25.64 -35.34
C SER A 216 30.15 -26.43 -34.70
N CYS A 217 31.37 -25.88 -34.72
CA CYS A 217 32.54 -26.49 -34.11
C CYS A 217 32.38 -26.76 -32.61
N GLY A 218 32.40 -28.04 -32.22
CA GLY A 218 32.27 -28.46 -30.81
C GLY A 218 33.43 -28.01 -29.89
N GLN A 219 34.61 -27.72 -30.46
CA GLN A 219 35.81 -27.27 -29.73
C GLN A 219 35.93 -25.75 -29.65
N GLU A 220 35.01 -25.00 -30.26
CA GLU A 220 34.98 -23.55 -30.17
C GLU A 220 34.53 -23.11 -28.76
N PRO A 221 35.30 -22.27 -28.03
CA PRO A 221 34.90 -21.75 -26.73
C PRO A 221 33.89 -20.61 -26.85
N VAL A 222 32.64 -20.87 -26.49
CA VAL A 222 31.52 -19.93 -26.53
C VAL A 222 31.06 -19.54 -25.12
N TYR A 223 30.46 -18.35 -24.97
CA TYR A 223 29.89 -17.94 -23.70
C TYR A 223 28.63 -18.76 -23.36
N CYS A 224 28.47 -19.08 -22.08
CA CYS A 224 27.26 -19.75 -21.61
C CYS A 224 26.01 -18.88 -21.84
N GLU A 225 24.98 -19.46 -22.46
CA GLU A 225 23.68 -18.81 -22.73
C GLU A 225 22.97 -18.31 -21.46
N ALA A 226 23.21 -18.98 -20.32
CA ALA A 226 22.68 -18.58 -19.03
C ALA A 226 23.44 -17.39 -18.40
N LYS A 227 24.37 -16.78 -19.15
CA LYS A 227 25.17 -15.61 -18.76
C LYS A 227 25.88 -15.80 -17.41
N CYS A 228 26.41 -17.01 -17.17
CA CYS A 228 27.19 -17.32 -15.96
C CYS A 228 28.62 -16.74 -16.00
N GLY A 229 29.04 -16.16 -17.12
CA GLY A 229 30.36 -15.55 -17.31
C GLY A 229 31.45 -16.49 -17.80
N GLN A 230 31.23 -17.81 -17.84
CA GLN A 230 32.22 -18.79 -18.31
C GLN A 230 32.20 -18.98 -19.83
N ARG A 231 33.40 -19.21 -20.41
CA ARG A 231 33.59 -19.67 -21.80
C ARG A 231 33.74 -21.19 -21.80
N ILE A 232 32.84 -21.88 -22.49
CA ILE A 232 32.72 -23.33 -22.50
C ILE A 232 32.79 -23.83 -23.95
N LEU A 233 33.43 -24.98 -24.17
CA LEU A 233 33.43 -25.63 -25.47
C LEU A 233 31.99 -25.93 -25.91
N ARG A 234 31.60 -25.55 -27.13
CA ARG A 234 30.24 -25.72 -27.66
C ARG A 234 29.70 -27.13 -27.45
N GLY A 235 30.51 -28.17 -27.67
CA GLY A 235 30.13 -29.57 -27.49
C GLY A 235 29.91 -30.00 -26.03
N ARG A 236 30.41 -29.23 -25.05
CA ARG A 236 30.24 -29.48 -23.61
C ARG A 236 29.18 -28.58 -22.96
N MET A 237 28.46 -27.78 -23.74
CA MET A 237 27.47 -26.83 -23.23
C MET A 237 26.33 -27.52 -22.46
N THR A 238 25.88 -28.68 -22.91
CA THR A 238 24.81 -29.47 -22.25
C THR A 238 25.25 -29.99 -20.87
N LEU A 239 26.48 -30.50 -20.79
CA LEU A 239 27.07 -30.95 -19.53
C LEU A 239 27.26 -29.78 -18.56
N HIS A 240 27.78 -28.66 -19.04
CA HIS A 240 27.91 -27.44 -18.25
C HIS A 240 26.55 -26.97 -17.73
N LYS A 241 25.53 -26.83 -18.58
CA LYS A 241 24.18 -26.38 -18.18
C LYS A 241 23.57 -27.27 -17.09
N SER A 242 23.80 -28.59 -17.14
CA SER A 242 23.20 -29.54 -16.20
C SER A 242 23.97 -29.68 -14.87
N LYS A 243 25.31 -29.67 -14.89
CA LYS A 243 26.13 -30.00 -13.71
C LYS A 243 26.98 -28.84 -13.17
N ASP A 244 27.53 -28.00 -14.05
CA ASP A 244 28.61 -27.08 -13.66
C ASP A 244 28.17 -25.61 -13.61
N CYS A 245 27.13 -25.25 -14.37
CA CYS A 245 26.67 -23.87 -14.48
C CYS A 245 26.13 -23.37 -13.14
N ALA A 246 26.76 -22.32 -12.59
CA ALA A 246 26.32 -21.65 -11.36
C ALA A 246 24.91 -21.04 -11.49
N LYS A 247 24.49 -20.73 -12.72
CA LYS A 247 23.16 -20.20 -13.06
C LYS A 247 22.15 -21.29 -13.46
N ARG A 248 22.46 -22.58 -13.31
CA ARG A 248 21.48 -23.66 -13.61
C ARG A 248 20.25 -23.54 -12.72
N LEU A 249 19.09 -23.85 -13.25
CA LEU A 249 17.85 -23.84 -12.49
C LEU A 249 17.72 -25.10 -11.63
N ARG A 250 17.31 -24.90 -10.37
CA ARG A 250 17.05 -25.94 -9.37
C ARG A 250 15.75 -25.63 -8.64
N ARG A 251 14.98 -26.68 -8.36
CA ARG A 251 13.75 -26.56 -7.57
C ARG A 251 14.06 -26.52 -6.08
N CYS A 252 13.39 -25.63 -5.37
CA CYS A 252 13.41 -25.61 -3.92
C CYS A 252 12.68 -26.84 -3.37
N ALA A 253 13.30 -27.58 -2.44
CA ALA A 253 12.71 -28.77 -1.82
C ALA A 253 11.39 -28.51 -1.10
N HIS A 254 11.17 -27.27 -0.63
CA HIS A 254 9.99 -26.91 0.17
C HIS A 254 8.88 -26.24 -0.65
N CYS A 255 9.21 -25.37 -1.62
CA CYS A 255 8.20 -24.64 -2.39
C CYS A 255 8.08 -25.05 -3.85
N GLN A 256 8.98 -25.91 -4.34
CA GLN A 256 9.03 -26.42 -5.71
C GLN A 256 9.21 -25.36 -6.81
N ARG A 257 9.41 -24.08 -6.44
CA ARG A 257 9.74 -23.00 -7.39
C ARG A 257 11.21 -23.12 -7.82
N GLU A 258 11.49 -22.67 -9.03
CA GLU A 258 12.80 -22.74 -9.66
C GLU A 258 13.62 -21.49 -9.37
N PHE A 259 14.87 -21.72 -8.95
CA PHE A 259 15.86 -20.68 -8.66
C PHE A 259 17.18 -21.07 -9.29
N SER A 260 18.05 -20.10 -9.57
CA SER A 260 19.42 -20.40 -9.99
C SER A 260 20.20 -21.03 -8.83
N ALA A 261 21.10 -21.96 -9.13
CA ALA A 261 21.81 -22.74 -8.12
C ALA A 261 22.61 -21.86 -7.12
N ASP A 262 23.07 -20.69 -7.54
CA ASP A 262 23.72 -19.68 -6.70
C ASP A 262 22.76 -18.91 -5.77
N THR A 263 21.50 -18.69 -6.17
CA THR A 263 20.50 -17.96 -5.36
C THR A 263 19.64 -18.89 -4.49
N LEU A 264 19.57 -20.17 -4.83
CA LEU A 264 18.77 -21.16 -4.09
C LEU A 264 19.11 -21.25 -2.59
N PRO A 265 20.38 -21.19 -2.14
CA PRO A 265 20.70 -21.18 -0.70
C PRO A 265 20.08 -19.98 0.04
N LEU A 266 20.14 -18.79 -0.57
CA LEU A 266 19.53 -17.58 -0.01
C LEU A 266 18.00 -17.70 0.06
N HIS A 267 17.37 -18.26 -0.99
CA HIS A 267 15.95 -18.55 -0.95
C HIS A 267 15.61 -19.59 0.12
N ALA A 268 16.34 -20.70 0.24
CA ALA A 268 16.07 -21.77 1.21
C ALA A 268 16.09 -21.24 2.65
N ALA A 269 17.04 -20.36 2.97
CA ALA A 269 17.13 -19.67 4.26
C ALA A 269 15.87 -18.84 4.58
N GLN A 270 15.11 -18.39 3.58
CA GLN A 270 13.93 -17.52 3.74
C GLN A 270 12.63 -18.10 3.16
N CYS A 271 12.66 -19.36 2.69
CA CYS A 271 11.54 -20.00 2.03
C CYS A 271 10.31 -20.05 2.97
N PRO A 272 9.14 -19.52 2.57
CA PRO A 272 7.94 -19.54 3.42
C PRO A 272 7.43 -20.95 3.74
N ARG A 273 7.73 -21.93 2.88
CA ARG A 273 7.34 -23.34 3.08
C ARG A 273 8.39 -24.17 3.80
N ALA A 274 9.54 -23.58 4.16
CA ALA A 274 10.54 -24.31 4.93
C ALA A 274 9.95 -24.67 6.31
N PRO A 275 10.01 -25.94 6.72
CA PRO A 275 9.53 -26.36 8.02
C PRO A 275 10.45 -25.82 9.12
N LEU A 276 9.86 -25.22 10.15
CA LEU A 276 10.53 -24.72 11.35
C LEU A 276 9.94 -25.40 12.58
N ALA A 277 10.78 -25.67 13.57
CA ALA A 277 10.28 -26.04 14.89
C ALA A 277 9.67 -24.81 15.58
N CYS A 278 8.59 -25.02 16.33
CA CYS A 278 7.99 -23.94 17.11
C CYS A 278 9.01 -23.38 18.13
N PRO A 279 9.23 -22.05 18.21
CA PRO A 279 10.10 -21.43 19.22
C PRO A 279 9.67 -21.72 20.67
N GLN A 280 8.37 -21.94 20.88
CA GLN A 280 7.80 -22.32 22.17
C GLN A 280 7.86 -23.83 22.44
N ARG A 281 8.45 -24.61 21.52
CA ARG A 281 8.65 -26.07 21.62
C ARG A 281 7.36 -26.84 21.90
N CYS A 282 6.26 -26.47 21.24
CA CYS A 282 5.01 -27.21 21.31
C CYS A 282 5.03 -28.49 20.45
N ASP A 283 4.07 -29.38 20.67
CA ASP A 283 3.98 -30.69 20.02
C ASP A 283 3.41 -30.70 18.60
N ALA A 284 3.07 -29.53 18.02
CA ALA A 284 2.47 -29.38 16.69
C ALA A 284 3.39 -29.82 15.51
N GLY A 285 4.62 -30.29 15.80
CA GLY A 285 5.58 -30.71 14.79
C GLY A 285 6.18 -29.55 13.98
N PRO A 286 6.76 -29.82 12.80
CA PRO A 286 7.36 -28.80 11.95
C PRO A 286 6.31 -27.92 11.28
N ILE A 287 6.36 -26.62 11.53
CA ILE A 287 5.41 -25.63 11.03
C ILE A 287 6.05 -24.86 9.86
N PRO A 288 5.36 -24.66 8.72
CA PRO A 288 5.88 -23.82 7.65
C PRO A 288 6.23 -22.42 8.14
N ARG A 289 7.38 -21.88 7.74
CA ARG A 289 7.82 -20.53 8.14
C ARG A 289 6.75 -19.44 7.94
N GLY A 290 5.99 -19.50 6.86
CA GLY A 290 4.92 -18.54 6.56
C GLY A 290 3.69 -18.66 7.46
N GLU A 291 3.49 -19.81 8.10
CA GLU A 291 2.36 -20.10 9.00
C GLU A 291 2.74 -19.96 10.48
N LEU A 292 4.04 -19.88 10.80
CA LEU A 292 4.55 -19.82 12.17
C LEU A 292 3.91 -18.71 13.01
N GLU A 293 3.71 -17.53 12.42
CA GLU A 293 3.12 -16.39 13.13
C GLU A 293 1.63 -16.65 13.47
N ALA A 294 0.88 -17.23 12.53
CA ALA A 294 -0.52 -17.60 12.77
C ALA A 294 -0.62 -18.70 13.82
N HIS A 295 0.24 -19.72 13.73
CA HIS A 295 0.33 -20.77 14.74
C HIS A 295 0.59 -20.19 16.14
N LEU A 296 1.58 -19.30 16.31
CA LEU A 296 1.87 -18.69 17.61
C LEU A 296 0.65 -17.94 18.15
N ARG A 297 0.02 -17.09 17.33
CA ARG A 297 -1.12 -16.28 17.75
C ARG A 297 -2.35 -17.11 18.10
N ASP A 298 -2.68 -18.13 17.32
CA ASP A 298 -4.03 -18.71 17.35
C ASP A 298 -4.06 -20.17 17.86
N GLU A 299 -2.96 -20.92 17.73
CA GLU A 299 -2.96 -22.37 17.96
C GLU A 299 -1.96 -22.85 19.02
N CYS A 300 -0.86 -22.12 19.23
CA CYS A 300 0.25 -22.58 20.05
C CYS A 300 -0.16 -22.69 21.53
N GLN A 301 -0.31 -23.92 22.02
CA GLN A 301 -0.73 -24.20 23.39
C GLN A 301 0.34 -23.89 24.45
N SER A 302 1.60 -23.93 24.03
CA SER A 302 2.77 -23.63 24.89
C SER A 302 3.08 -22.13 24.97
N LEU A 303 2.47 -21.30 24.11
CA LEU A 303 2.74 -19.86 24.12
C LEU A 303 2.26 -19.24 25.45
N ALA A 304 3.15 -18.50 26.09
CA ALA A 304 2.85 -17.78 27.32
C ALA A 304 1.93 -16.57 27.06
N VAL A 305 0.66 -16.69 27.40
CA VAL A 305 -0.38 -15.66 27.26
C VAL A 305 -0.74 -15.05 28.61
N SER A 306 -1.18 -13.80 28.60
CA SER A 306 -1.70 -13.13 29.81
C SER A 306 -3.21 -13.33 29.91
N CYS A 307 -3.75 -13.35 31.12
CA CYS A 307 -5.20 -13.40 31.34
C CYS A 307 -5.92 -12.16 30.75
N SER A 308 -7.13 -12.36 30.22
CA SER A 308 -7.99 -11.29 29.69
C SER A 308 -8.35 -10.22 30.73
N PHE A 309 -8.36 -10.57 32.01
CA PHE A 309 -8.60 -9.66 33.14
C PHE A 309 -7.33 -8.93 33.63
N LYS A 310 -6.24 -8.91 32.85
CA LYS A 310 -4.99 -8.24 33.21
C LYS A 310 -5.18 -6.76 33.54
N GLU A 311 -5.99 -6.05 32.75
CA GLU A 311 -6.27 -4.62 32.97
C GLU A 311 -7.11 -4.36 34.23
N ALA A 312 -7.95 -5.32 34.60
CA ALA A 312 -8.68 -5.30 35.87
C ALA A 312 -7.77 -5.63 37.08
N GLY A 313 -6.58 -6.22 36.85
CA GLY A 313 -5.56 -6.47 37.87
C GLY A 313 -5.11 -7.93 38.00
N CYS A 314 -5.59 -8.84 37.14
CA CYS A 314 -5.15 -10.23 37.17
C CYS A 314 -3.67 -10.34 36.76
N ARG A 315 -2.89 -11.15 37.48
CA ARG A 315 -1.44 -11.31 37.28
C ARG A 315 -1.06 -12.59 36.54
N PHE A 316 -2.02 -13.39 36.14
CA PHE A 316 -1.74 -14.65 35.46
C PHE A 316 -1.08 -14.41 34.10
N LYS A 317 0.06 -15.08 33.91
CA LYS A 317 0.78 -15.22 32.65
C LYS A 317 1.36 -16.63 32.59
N GLY A 318 0.94 -17.41 31.63
CA GLY A 318 1.32 -18.82 31.53
C GLY A 318 0.95 -19.43 30.18
N PRO A 319 1.26 -20.72 29.95
CA PRO A 319 0.92 -21.41 28.71
C PRO A 319 -0.58 -21.32 28.39
N ARG A 320 -0.93 -21.13 27.12
CA ARG A 320 -2.32 -21.04 26.65
C ARG A 320 -3.18 -22.21 27.11
N GLN A 321 -2.64 -23.43 27.14
CA GLN A 321 -3.35 -24.61 27.65
C GLN A 321 -3.82 -24.49 29.11
N MET A 322 -3.15 -23.67 29.93
CA MET A 322 -3.54 -23.43 31.33
C MET A 322 -4.51 -22.24 31.49
N LEU A 323 -4.75 -21.48 30.43
CA LEU A 323 -5.57 -20.27 30.52
C LEU A 323 -7.04 -20.62 30.82
N GLU A 324 -7.58 -21.65 30.18
CA GLU A 324 -8.97 -22.07 30.37
C GLU A 324 -9.25 -22.48 31.82
N THR A 325 -8.45 -23.39 32.36
CA THR A 325 -8.54 -23.80 33.77
C THR A 325 -8.31 -22.64 34.74
N HIS A 326 -7.42 -21.69 34.43
CA HIS A 326 -7.26 -20.46 35.22
C HIS A 326 -8.53 -19.60 35.21
N LEU A 327 -9.15 -19.39 34.04
CA LEU A 327 -10.36 -18.57 33.90
C LEU A 327 -11.53 -19.16 34.69
N GLU A 328 -11.71 -20.48 34.64
CA GLU A 328 -12.76 -21.19 35.38
C GLU A 328 -12.52 -21.15 36.89
N SER A 329 -11.32 -21.54 37.33
CA SER A 329 -10.98 -21.61 38.76
C SER A 329 -10.93 -20.24 39.45
N ASN A 330 -10.75 -19.16 38.69
CA ASN A 330 -10.65 -17.79 39.22
C ASN A 330 -11.82 -16.89 38.82
N ALA A 331 -12.93 -17.44 38.32
CA ALA A 331 -14.09 -16.65 37.86
C ALA A 331 -14.61 -15.68 38.94
N ALA A 332 -14.73 -16.12 40.20
CA ALA A 332 -15.18 -15.26 41.30
C ALA A 332 -14.20 -14.11 41.62
N ALA A 333 -12.89 -14.38 41.54
CA ALA A 333 -11.86 -13.36 41.70
C ALA A 333 -11.90 -12.35 40.55
N HIS A 334 -12.06 -12.82 39.30
CA HIS A 334 -12.22 -11.97 38.13
C HIS A 334 -13.46 -11.07 38.22
N LEU A 335 -14.60 -11.60 38.67
CA LEU A 335 -15.81 -10.80 38.91
C LEU A 335 -15.56 -9.71 39.96
N SER A 336 -14.86 -10.04 41.04
CA SER A 336 -14.50 -9.04 42.07
C SER A 336 -13.60 -7.93 41.52
N LEU A 337 -12.63 -8.27 40.68
CA LEU A 337 -11.78 -7.28 39.98
C LEU A 337 -12.61 -6.40 39.04
N MET A 338 -13.58 -6.96 38.32
CA MET A 338 -14.46 -6.19 37.44
C MET A 338 -15.37 -5.23 38.20
N VAL A 339 -15.92 -5.64 39.35
CA VAL A 339 -16.70 -4.76 40.22
C VAL A 339 -15.85 -3.60 40.75
N ALA A 340 -14.62 -3.89 41.18
CA ALA A 340 -13.68 -2.87 41.64
C ALA A 340 -13.27 -1.89 40.51
N LEU A 341 -12.99 -2.42 39.30
CA LEU A 341 -12.68 -1.61 38.13
C LEU A 341 -13.86 -0.70 37.74
N SER A 342 -15.06 -1.24 37.68
CA SER A 342 -16.30 -0.50 37.38
C SER A 342 -16.55 0.61 38.40
N SER A 343 -16.39 0.31 39.69
CA SER A 343 -16.52 1.31 40.77
C SER A 343 -15.51 2.44 40.63
N ARG A 344 -14.24 2.12 40.35
CA ARG A 344 -13.18 3.11 40.12
C ARG A 344 -13.46 3.96 38.88
N GLN A 345 -13.90 3.35 37.78
CA GLN A 345 -14.29 4.07 36.57
C GLN A 345 -15.48 5.01 36.83
N GLY A 346 -16.48 4.54 37.59
CA GLY A 346 -17.61 5.36 38.03
C GLY A 346 -17.16 6.60 38.80
N GLN A 347 -16.24 6.44 39.76
CA GLN A 347 -15.66 7.56 40.50
C GLN A 347 -14.91 8.54 39.58
N GLN A 348 -14.07 8.04 38.67
CA GLN A 348 -13.34 8.86 37.71
C GLN A 348 -14.27 9.66 36.79
N ILE A 349 -15.35 9.04 36.30
CA ILE A 349 -16.36 9.71 35.48
C ILE A 349 -17.04 10.82 36.28
N GLN A 350 -17.40 10.57 37.54
CA GLN A 350 -18.00 11.59 38.40
C GLN A 350 -17.04 12.77 38.65
N MET A 351 -15.77 12.48 38.90
CA MET A 351 -14.74 13.51 39.03
C MET A 351 -14.61 14.33 37.74
N LEU A 352 -14.54 13.69 36.58
CA LEU A 352 -14.45 14.36 35.29
C LEU A 352 -15.69 15.21 35.00
N LYS A 353 -16.90 14.69 35.26
CA LYS A 353 -18.15 15.46 35.15
C LYS A 353 -18.12 16.71 36.03
N SER A 354 -17.65 16.58 37.27
CA SER A 354 -17.53 17.71 38.20
C SER A 354 -16.50 18.75 37.71
N ALA A 355 -15.37 18.31 37.15
CA ALA A 355 -14.34 19.18 36.61
C ALA A 355 -14.81 19.92 35.36
N VAL A 356 -15.47 19.23 34.43
CA VAL A 356 -16.07 19.82 33.24
C VAL A 356 -17.15 20.83 33.61
N SER A 357 -18.02 20.50 34.58
CA SER A 357 -19.03 21.43 35.08
C SER A 357 -18.40 22.73 35.59
N LYS A 358 -17.35 22.63 36.42
CA LYS A 358 -16.60 23.81 36.92
C LYS A 358 -15.97 24.63 35.79
N LEU A 359 -15.39 23.99 34.78
CA LEU A 359 -14.79 24.68 33.63
C LEU A 359 -15.82 25.36 32.72
N SER A 360 -17.06 24.87 32.70
CA SER A 360 -18.13 25.44 31.88
C SER A 360 -18.77 26.71 32.46
N ILE A 361 -18.38 27.10 33.68
CA ILE A 361 -18.91 28.28 34.35
C ILE A 361 -18.42 29.54 33.63
N ASN A 362 -19.36 30.42 33.31
CA ASN A 362 -19.10 31.69 32.66
C ASN A 362 -18.84 32.78 33.71
N TYR A 363 -17.74 33.54 33.57
CA TYR A 363 -17.32 34.61 34.49
C TYR A 363 -17.27 36.00 33.84
N THR A 364 -17.91 36.17 32.68
CA THR A 364 -17.82 37.41 31.90
C THR A 364 -18.89 38.45 32.27
N GLY A 365 -19.82 38.10 33.16
CA GLY A 365 -21.03 38.88 33.42
C GLY A 365 -22.03 38.94 32.26
N THR A 366 -21.78 38.20 31.18
CA THR A 366 -22.72 38.07 30.07
C THR A 366 -23.01 36.61 29.77
N LEU A 367 -24.22 36.15 30.08
CA LEU A 367 -24.72 34.84 29.67
C LEU A 367 -25.39 34.94 28.29
N LEU A 368 -24.98 34.09 27.35
CA LEU A 368 -25.73 33.83 26.12
C LEU A 368 -26.34 32.43 26.21
N TRP A 369 -27.63 32.37 26.49
CA TRP A 369 -28.37 31.13 26.66
C TRP A 369 -29.04 30.73 25.35
N LYS A 370 -28.60 29.60 24.79
CA LYS A 370 -29.24 28.95 23.64
C LYS A 370 -30.29 27.96 24.13
N ILE A 371 -31.54 28.18 23.77
CA ILE A 371 -32.65 27.27 24.02
C ILE A 371 -32.90 26.49 22.74
N THR A 372 -32.71 25.17 22.79
CA THR A 372 -33.02 24.23 21.69
C THR A 372 -34.36 23.56 21.91
N ASP A 373 -34.87 22.87 20.88
CA ASP A 373 -36.08 22.06 20.96
C ASP A 373 -37.30 22.90 21.38
N TRP A 374 -37.35 24.13 20.86
CA TRP A 374 -38.32 25.15 21.28
C TRP A 374 -39.76 24.64 21.15
N SER A 375 -40.10 24.03 20.02
CA SER A 375 -41.45 23.57 19.73
C SER A 375 -41.92 22.51 20.74
N ALA A 376 -41.04 21.57 21.09
CA ALA A 376 -41.33 20.54 22.08
C ALA A 376 -41.50 21.14 23.50
N LYS A 377 -40.58 22.01 23.91
CA LYS A 377 -40.65 22.69 25.22
C LYS A 377 -41.85 23.61 25.33
N MET A 378 -42.25 24.27 24.26
CA MET A 378 -43.44 25.12 24.22
C MET A 378 -44.72 24.29 24.36
N ALA A 379 -44.81 23.13 23.69
CA ALA A 379 -45.93 22.21 23.83
C ALA A 379 -46.04 21.69 25.28
N GLU A 380 -44.90 21.33 25.89
CA GLU A 380 -44.85 20.94 27.31
C GLU A 380 -45.29 22.08 28.23
N ALA A 381 -44.82 23.31 28.00
CA ALA A 381 -45.18 24.49 28.79
C ALA A 381 -46.66 24.87 28.71
N ARG A 382 -47.37 24.44 27.65
CA ARG A 382 -48.83 24.60 27.53
C ARG A 382 -49.62 23.51 28.25
N GLY A 383 -49.02 22.33 28.40
CA GLY A 383 -49.65 21.19 29.07
C GLY A 383 -49.37 21.14 30.58
N LYS A 384 -48.35 21.87 31.05
CA LYS A 384 -47.91 21.91 32.44
C LYS A 384 -47.79 23.35 32.92
N ASP A 385 -48.66 23.72 33.84
CA ASP A 385 -48.61 25.03 34.50
C ASP A 385 -47.28 25.22 35.25
N GLY A 386 -46.69 26.41 35.10
CA GLY A 386 -45.46 26.77 35.81
C GLY A 386 -44.19 26.04 35.36
N LEU A 387 -44.12 25.54 34.11
CA LEU A 387 -42.87 24.97 33.58
C LEU A 387 -41.77 26.05 33.47
N GLU A 388 -40.87 26.07 34.45
CA GLU A 388 -39.70 26.95 34.51
C GLU A 388 -38.51 26.29 33.78
N LEU A 389 -38.01 26.95 32.73
CA LEU A 389 -36.70 26.62 32.17
C LEU A 389 -35.63 27.41 32.91
N VAL A 390 -34.55 26.73 33.31
CA VAL A 390 -33.47 27.33 34.11
C VAL A 390 -32.16 27.30 33.33
N SER A 391 -31.43 28.42 33.33
CA SER A 391 -30.13 28.51 32.69
C SER A 391 -29.03 27.85 33.52
N PRO A 392 -27.88 27.50 32.91
CA PRO A 392 -26.66 27.30 33.68
C PRO A 392 -26.35 28.54 34.54
N PRO A 393 -25.87 28.37 35.78
CA PRO A 393 -25.39 29.49 36.59
C PRO A 393 -24.19 30.17 35.92
N PHE A 394 -24.07 31.47 36.13
CA PHE A 394 -22.93 32.26 35.66
C PHE A 394 -22.56 33.32 36.69
N TYR A 395 -21.31 33.77 36.65
CA TYR A 395 -20.80 34.82 37.51
C TYR A 395 -20.72 36.15 36.80
N THR A 396 -20.92 37.24 37.56
CA THR A 396 -20.77 38.61 37.06
C THR A 396 -19.31 38.97 36.73
N SER A 397 -18.34 38.32 37.40
CA SER A 397 -16.90 38.41 37.16
C SER A 397 -16.20 37.17 37.74
N GLN A 398 -14.88 37.03 37.59
CA GLN A 398 -14.13 35.89 38.14
C GLN A 398 -14.36 35.64 39.65
N TYR A 399 -14.59 36.71 40.42
CA TYR A 399 -14.84 36.68 41.85
C TYR A 399 -16.16 37.41 42.21
N GLY A 400 -17.12 37.38 41.27
CA GLY A 400 -18.37 38.16 41.34
C GLY A 400 -19.55 37.43 41.96
N TYR A 401 -20.74 37.98 41.76
CA TYR A 401 -22.01 37.36 42.19
C TYR A 401 -22.36 36.20 41.27
N LYS A 402 -22.92 35.13 41.84
CA LYS A 402 -23.46 34.00 41.09
C LYS A 402 -24.93 34.27 40.76
N LEU A 403 -25.29 34.19 39.49
CA LEU A 403 -26.64 34.44 39.00
C LEU A 403 -27.17 33.26 38.18
N GLN A 404 -28.48 33.13 38.12
CA GLN A 404 -29.16 32.14 37.29
C GLN A 404 -30.43 32.74 36.70
N ALA A 405 -30.58 32.61 35.39
CA ALA A 405 -31.76 33.10 34.68
C ALA A 405 -32.80 32.00 34.56
N SER A 406 -34.07 32.38 34.51
CA SER A 406 -35.15 31.47 34.18
C SER A 406 -36.14 32.07 33.20
N MET A 407 -36.85 31.19 32.50
CA MET A 407 -37.78 31.56 31.43
C MET A 407 -39.00 30.64 31.45
N PHE A 408 -40.18 31.24 31.35
CA PHE A 408 -41.46 30.55 31.19
C PHE A 408 -41.94 30.78 29.77
N LEU A 409 -41.90 29.72 28.95
CA LEU A 409 -42.22 29.83 27.53
C LEU A 409 -43.68 30.22 27.30
N ASN A 410 -44.58 29.62 28.08
CA ASN A 410 -46.01 29.93 28.06
C ASN A 410 -46.40 31.03 29.08
N GLY A 411 -45.41 31.77 29.58
CA GLY A 411 -45.60 32.88 30.50
C GLY A 411 -45.88 32.45 31.94
N ASN A 412 -45.80 33.42 32.85
CA ASN A 412 -46.14 33.28 34.26
C ASN A 412 -46.83 34.55 34.77
N GLY A 413 -47.72 34.39 35.75
CA GLY A 413 -48.43 35.50 36.39
C GLY A 413 -49.17 36.38 35.37
N PRO A 414 -48.96 37.71 35.36
CA PRO A 414 -49.67 38.62 34.45
C PRO A 414 -49.46 38.36 32.95
N GLY A 415 -48.42 37.60 32.56
CA GLY A 415 -48.10 37.27 31.16
C GLY A 415 -48.44 35.84 30.76
N GLU A 416 -49.08 35.08 31.65
CA GLU A 416 -49.47 33.70 31.39
C GLU A 416 -50.30 33.58 30.10
N ASN A 417 -50.05 32.52 29.33
CA ASN A 417 -50.68 32.17 28.05
C ASN A 417 -50.54 33.19 26.92
N THR A 418 -49.90 34.33 27.15
CA THR A 418 -49.87 35.46 26.19
C THR A 418 -48.46 35.92 25.87
N HIS A 419 -47.52 35.75 26.81
CA HIS A 419 -46.15 36.23 26.70
C HIS A 419 -45.16 35.13 27.09
N VAL A 420 -43.91 35.28 26.69
CA VAL A 420 -42.78 34.65 27.36
C VAL A 420 -42.39 35.53 28.54
N SER A 421 -42.10 34.91 29.69
CA SER A 421 -41.63 35.60 30.89
C SER A 421 -40.17 35.26 31.18
N VAL A 422 -39.38 36.21 31.67
CA VAL A 422 -37.96 35.99 32.03
C VAL A 422 -37.66 36.53 33.42
N TYR A 423 -36.82 35.82 34.18
CA TYR A 423 -36.44 36.17 35.55
C TYR A 423 -34.95 35.92 35.80
N ILE A 424 -34.42 36.52 36.87
CA ILE A 424 -33.05 36.32 37.36
C ILE A 424 -33.06 36.14 38.87
N LYS A 425 -32.28 35.17 39.36
CA LYS A 425 -32.05 34.92 40.78
C LYS A 425 -30.58 35.14 41.11
N VAL A 426 -30.31 35.67 42.30
CA VAL A 426 -28.98 35.66 42.91
C VAL A 426 -28.83 34.36 43.70
N LEU A 427 -27.79 33.58 43.38
CA LEU A 427 -27.51 32.31 44.04
C LEU A 427 -26.35 32.46 45.03
N PRO A 428 -26.27 31.60 46.07
CA PRO A 428 -25.08 31.53 46.92
C PRO A 428 -23.82 31.29 46.09
N GLY A 429 -22.88 32.24 46.19
CA GLY A 429 -21.59 32.24 45.53
C GLY A 429 -20.44 31.99 46.50
N GLU A 430 -19.33 31.47 45.97
CA GLU A 430 -18.12 31.20 46.76
C GLU A 430 -17.48 32.48 47.33
N TYR A 431 -17.77 33.63 46.72
CA TYR A 431 -17.16 34.92 47.03
C TYR A 431 -18.10 35.89 47.76
N ASP A 432 -19.31 35.46 48.13
CA ASP A 432 -20.36 36.34 48.68
C ASP A 432 -19.93 37.13 49.93
N ALA A 433 -18.99 36.60 50.71
CA ALA A 433 -18.43 37.27 51.88
C ALA A 433 -17.56 38.50 51.54
N LEU A 434 -17.05 38.59 50.32
CA LEU A 434 -16.19 39.68 49.84
C LEU A 434 -16.97 40.72 49.02
N LEU A 435 -18.21 40.41 48.65
CA LEU A 435 -19.03 41.24 47.78
C LEU A 435 -19.86 42.26 48.57
N LYS A 436 -20.21 43.36 47.90
CA LYS A 436 -21.11 44.37 48.47
C LYS A 436 -22.55 43.87 48.43
N TRP A 437 -23.34 44.18 49.45
CA TRP A 437 -24.75 43.82 49.51
C TRP A 437 -25.60 45.03 49.92
N PRO A 438 -26.83 45.16 49.41
CA PRO A 438 -27.50 44.29 48.43
C PRO A 438 -26.92 44.38 47.01
N PHE A 439 -27.23 43.40 46.16
CA PHE A 439 -26.81 43.39 44.76
C PHE A 439 -27.42 44.59 44.01
N SER A 440 -26.58 45.35 43.29
CA SER A 440 -26.95 46.66 42.72
C SER A 440 -26.50 46.87 41.27
N HIS A 441 -26.02 45.82 40.59
CA HIS A 441 -25.60 45.94 39.19
C HIS A 441 -26.82 45.92 38.26
N SER A 442 -26.78 46.73 37.20
CA SER A 442 -27.85 46.74 36.20
C SER A 442 -27.88 45.43 35.42
N ILE A 443 -29.07 44.87 35.22
CA ILE A 443 -29.29 43.65 34.46
C ILE A 443 -30.11 43.95 33.22
N THR A 444 -29.66 43.46 32.07
CA THR A 444 -30.36 43.57 30.78
C THR A 444 -30.62 42.18 30.21
N PHE A 445 -31.88 41.88 29.93
CA PHE A 445 -32.29 40.75 29.09
C PHE A 445 -32.34 41.19 27.63
N THR A 446 -31.93 40.34 26.71
CA THR A 446 -32.06 40.58 25.26
C THR A 446 -32.43 39.30 24.55
N LEU A 447 -33.59 39.25 23.91
CA LEU A 447 -33.97 38.20 22.98
C LEU A 447 -33.54 38.58 21.57
N PHE A 448 -32.71 37.76 20.93
CA PHE A 448 -32.19 38.09 19.60
C PHE A 448 -33.13 37.71 18.47
N GLU A 449 -33.28 38.63 17.52
CA GLU A 449 -33.86 38.34 16.22
C GLU A 449 -32.80 37.70 15.30
N GLN A 450 -33.05 36.48 14.82
CA GLN A 450 -32.07 35.66 14.12
C GLN A 450 -32.05 35.95 12.61
N GLY A 451 -30.91 36.45 12.11
CA GLY A 451 -30.69 36.71 10.68
C GLY A 451 -30.61 38.20 10.32
N ALA A 452 -30.73 39.12 11.27
CA ALA A 452 -30.40 40.52 11.07
C ALA A 452 -28.88 40.69 10.90
N GLN A 453 -28.44 41.27 9.77
CA GLN A 453 -27.02 41.38 9.40
C GLN A 453 -26.17 42.24 10.35
N SER A 454 -26.77 42.97 11.29
CA SER A 454 -26.09 43.93 12.18
C SER A 454 -26.10 43.55 13.67
N GLY A 455 -26.69 42.43 14.09
CA GLY A 455 -26.75 42.04 15.51
C GLY A 455 -27.49 43.03 16.44
N GLN A 456 -28.19 44.00 15.86
CA GLN A 456 -28.93 45.06 16.54
C GLN A 456 -30.45 44.82 16.58
N GLY A 457 -30.93 43.69 16.05
CA GLY A 457 -32.35 43.29 16.13
C GLY A 457 -32.63 42.46 17.37
N GLY A 458 -33.65 42.83 18.15
CA GLY A 458 -34.06 42.09 19.34
C GLY A 458 -35.02 42.87 20.24
N VAL A 459 -35.60 42.17 21.22
CA VAL A 459 -36.35 42.79 22.33
C VAL A 459 -35.43 42.81 23.55
N ALA A 460 -35.25 43.97 24.16
CA ALA A 460 -34.40 44.12 25.34
C ALA A 460 -35.13 44.88 26.45
N GLU A 461 -35.03 44.35 27.66
CA GLU A 461 -35.56 44.96 28.89
C GLU A 461 -34.45 45.00 29.93
N SER A 462 -34.37 46.11 30.66
CA SER A 462 -33.33 46.32 31.67
C SER A 462 -33.88 46.94 32.92
N PHE A 463 -33.29 46.61 34.05
CA PHE A 463 -33.60 47.23 35.33
C PHE A 463 -32.32 47.43 36.15
N VAL A 464 -32.44 48.27 37.18
CA VAL A 464 -31.45 48.37 38.24
C VAL A 464 -32.13 47.88 39.52
N PRO A 465 -31.55 46.89 40.21
CA PRO A 465 -32.10 46.40 41.48
C PRO A 465 -32.24 47.52 42.51
N ASP A 466 -33.42 47.64 43.11
CA ASP A 466 -33.62 48.53 44.26
C ASP A 466 -33.06 47.85 45.53
N PRO A 467 -32.33 48.58 46.39
CA PRO A 467 -31.78 48.03 47.64
C PRO A 467 -32.83 47.46 48.61
N THR A 468 -34.09 47.86 48.49
CA THR A 468 -35.20 47.38 49.33
C THR A 468 -35.76 46.02 48.86
N TRP A 469 -35.39 45.55 47.67
CA TRP A 469 -35.90 44.29 47.13
C TRP A 469 -35.24 43.07 47.80
N GLU A 470 -36.06 42.18 48.37
CA GLU A 470 -35.59 40.98 49.06
C GLU A 470 -34.81 40.02 48.15
N ASN A 471 -35.20 39.92 46.88
CA ASN A 471 -34.58 39.06 45.85
C ASN A 471 -33.09 39.34 45.59
N PHE A 472 -32.60 40.50 46.03
CA PHE A 472 -31.23 40.98 45.80
C PHE A 472 -30.42 41.16 47.09
N GLN A 473 -30.97 40.71 48.23
CA GLN A 473 -30.22 40.58 49.47
C GLN A 473 -29.23 39.41 49.37
N ARG A 474 -28.28 39.36 50.32
CA ARG A 474 -27.29 38.29 50.38
C ARG A 474 -27.97 36.93 50.56
N PRO A 475 -27.87 35.99 49.60
CA PRO A 475 -28.48 34.68 49.73
C PRO A 475 -27.71 33.85 50.77
N SER A 476 -28.45 33.17 51.64
CA SER A 476 -27.87 32.20 52.59
C SER A 476 -28.02 30.75 52.07
N ASN A 477 -29.13 30.48 51.38
CA ASN A 477 -29.44 29.22 50.70
C ASN A 477 -29.90 29.53 49.27
N GLU A 478 -30.05 28.50 48.43
CA GLU A 478 -30.70 28.70 47.13
C GLU A 478 -32.14 29.20 47.35
N PRO A 479 -32.55 30.29 46.67
CA PRO A 479 -33.86 30.88 46.89
C PRO A 479 -34.98 30.01 46.32
N ASP A 480 -35.90 29.58 47.19
CA ASP A 480 -37.11 28.83 46.80
C ASP A 480 -38.11 29.71 46.02
N GLN A 481 -38.03 31.03 46.18
CA GLN A 481 -38.91 31.98 45.51
C GLN A 481 -38.46 32.25 44.06
N LEU A 482 -39.42 32.67 43.23
CA LEU A 482 -39.14 33.12 41.87
C LEU A 482 -38.27 34.38 41.91
N GLY A 483 -37.36 34.51 40.95
CA GLY A 483 -36.49 35.68 40.85
C GLY A 483 -37.24 36.94 40.45
N PHE A 484 -36.51 38.05 40.34
CA PHE A 484 -37.07 39.28 39.78
C PHE A 484 -36.99 39.26 38.25
N GLY A 485 -37.97 39.83 37.56
CA GLY A 485 -38.01 39.78 36.11
C GLY A 485 -39.25 40.40 35.48
N PHE A 486 -39.47 40.04 34.22
CA PHE A 486 -40.51 40.61 33.38
C PHE A 486 -41.53 39.52 33.00
N PRO A 487 -42.72 39.50 33.63
CA PRO A 487 -43.77 38.53 33.29
C PRO A 487 -44.28 38.70 31.86
N ARG A 488 -44.26 39.94 31.32
CA ARG A 488 -44.65 40.25 29.93
C ARG A 488 -43.44 40.71 29.12
N PHE A 489 -42.44 39.85 28.95
CA PHE A 489 -41.20 40.23 28.27
C PHE A 489 -41.35 40.33 26.75
N ILE A 490 -41.97 39.33 26.11
CA ILE A 490 -42.31 39.37 24.69
C ILE A 490 -43.63 38.63 24.45
N SER A 491 -44.55 39.22 23.68
CA SER A 491 -45.82 38.57 23.36
C SER A 491 -45.59 37.40 22.41
N HIS A 492 -46.43 36.35 22.51
CA HIS A 492 -46.37 35.24 21.56
C HIS A 492 -46.65 35.71 20.13
N GLU A 493 -47.49 36.72 19.93
CA GLU A 493 -47.75 37.31 18.61
C GLU A 493 -46.48 37.93 18.00
N LEU A 494 -45.73 38.72 18.77
CA LEU A 494 -44.48 39.30 18.30
C LEU A 494 -43.40 38.22 18.07
N LEU A 495 -43.36 37.22 18.94
CA LEU A 495 -42.40 36.13 18.86
C LEU A 495 -42.55 35.31 17.56
N HIS A 496 -43.78 35.11 17.07
CA HIS A 496 -44.05 34.36 15.83
C HIS A 496 -44.04 35.24 14.58
N SER A 497 -44.31 36.55 14.69
CA SER A 497 -44.32 37.46 13.54
C SER A 497 -42.92 37.85 13.05
N ARG A 498 -41.87 37.61 13.84
CA ARG A 498 -40.47 37.92 13.52
C ARG A 498 -39.57 36.72 13.73
N PRO A 499 -38.36 36.67 13.11
CA PRO A 499 -37.48 35.52 13.16
C PRO A 499 -36.72 35.38 14.49
N PHE A 500 -37.41 35.45 15.64
CA PHE A 500 -36.84 35.15 16.95
C PHE A 500 -36.56 33.65 17.13
N ILE A 501 -37.44 32.81 16.57
CA ILE A 501 -37.31 31.36 16.57
C ILE A 501 -36.83 30.92 15.18
N LYS A 502 -35.66 30.31 15.10
CA LYS A 502 -35.11 29.76 13.84
C LYS A 502 -34.40 28.45 14.10
N GLY A 503 -34.64 27.47 13.23
CA GLY A 503 -34.08 26.12 13.37
C GLY A 503 -34.45 25.46 14.71
N ASP A 504 -35.66 25.73 15.22
CA ASP A 504 -36.16 25.27 16.52
C ASP A 504 -35.30 25.73 17.73
N THR A 505 -34.66 26.90 17.58
CA THR A 505 -33.82 27.50 18.62
C THR A 505 -34.15 28.97 18.86
N VAL A 506 -33.89 29.43 20.09
CA VAL A 506 -33.99 30.82 20.55
C VAL A 506 -32.74 31.19 21.34
N PHE A 507 -32.32 32.45 21.27
CA PHE A 507 -31.15 32.97 22.01
C PHE A 507 -31.56 34.11 22.93
N LEU A 508 -31.40 33.90 24.24
CA LEU A 508 -31.56 34.92 25.27
C LEU A 508 -30.19 35.31 25.82
N ARG A 509 -29.87 36.61 25.81
CA ARG A 509 -28.70 37.14 26.52
C ARG A 509 -29.11 37.82 27.80
N VAL A 510 -28.36 37.55 28.85
CA VAL A 510 -28.41 38.29 30.11
C VAL A 510 -27.07 38.97 30.29
N LYS A 511 -27.05 40.30 30.36
CA LYS A 511 -25.84 41.10 30.58
C LYS A 511 -25.96 41.84 31.90
N VAL A 512 -24.91 41.77 32.70
CA VAL A 512 -24.77 42.50 33.96
C VAL A 512 -23.73 43.60 33.78
N ASP A 513 -24.10 44.84 34.10
CA ASP A 513 -23.21 46.01 34.00
C ASP A 513 -22.93 46.58 35.39
N PRO A 514 -21.68 46.46 35.90
CA PRO A 514 -21.30 46.99 37.20
C PRO A 514 -21.10 48.51 37.20
N SER A 515 -21.08 49.17 36.02
CA SER A 515 -20.79 50.62 35.90
C SER A 515 -22.03 51.49 36.11
N LYS A 516 -23.21 50.88 36.13
CA LYS A 516 -24.52 51.55 36.27
C LYS A 516 -25.14 51.24 37.62
N ILE A 517 -24.45 51.64 38.69
CA ILE A 517 -24.95 51.55 40.06
C ILE A 517 -25.61 52.89 40.38
N VAL A 518 -26.83 52.88 40.95
CA VAL A 518 -27.43 54.09 41.51
C VAL A 518 -26.55 54.51 42.68
N ALA A 519 -25.86 55.65 42.54
CA ALA A 519 -25.22 56.29 43.68
C ALA A 519 -26.34 56.78 44.61
N VAL A 520 -26.46 56.13 45.76
CA VAL A 520 -27.29 56.60 46.88
C VAL A 520 -26.44 57.56 47.71
#